data_AF-A0A367FWP2-F1
#
_entry.id   AF-A0A367FWP2-F1
#
_cell.length_a   1.000
_cell.length_b   1.000
_cell.length_c   1.000
_cell.angle_alpha   90.00
_cell.angle_beta   90.00
_cell.angle_gamma   90.00
#
_symmetry.space_group_name_H-M   'P 1'
#
loop_
_entity.id
_entity.type
_entity.pdbx_description
1 polymer ?
#
loop_
_entity_poly.entity_id
_entity_poly.type
_entity_poly.pdbx_seq_one_letter_code
_entity_poly.pdbx_strand_id
1 'polypeptide(L)'
;MRLLIFRSVVFAAKYRRMVIYGQIKKDIGQILRKLCEQKDIEIIEAEACPDHIHMLISFSPKYSISYVMGYLKGKSSLMIFDRHANLKYKYGNRHFWARGYFVDTVGKNKQRIQEYIKRQLEQDQIADQLSLKEFTDPFTGSKETKA
;
A
#
# COMPACT_ATOMS: atom_id res chain seq x y z
N MET A 1 31.20 -3.76 -11.64
CA MET A 1 29.96 -4.53 -11.36
C MET A 1 29.13 -3.74 -10.35
N ARG A 2 27.92 -3.27 -10.69
CA ARG A 2 27.04 -2.62 -9.70
C ARG A 2 26.35 -3.71 -8.88
N LEU A 3 26.60 -3.77 -7.58
CA LEU A 3 25.88 -4.67 -6.68
C LEU A 3 24.43 -4.16 -6.54
N LEU A 4 23.45 -5.02 -6.81
CA LEU A 4 22.03 -4.74 -6.62
C LEU A 4 21.45 -5.74 -5.63
N ILE A 5 20.51 -5.29 -4.80
CA ILE A 5 19.77 -6.13 -3.85
C ILE A 5 18.39 -6.40 -4.43
N PHE A 6 17.99 -7.67 -4.49
CA PHE A 6 16.65 -8.10 -4.83
C PHE A 6 15.81 -8.27 -3.55
N ARG A 7 14.59 -7.73 -3.54
CA ARG A 7 13.62 -7.90 -2.44
C ARG A 7 12.21 -8.09 -2.97
N SER A 8 11.52 -9.09 -2.43
CA SER A 8 10.08 -9.28 -2.58
C SER A 8 9.38 -8.43 -1.53
N VAL A 9 8.56 -7.46 -1.95
CA VAL A 9 7.86 -6.54 -1.06
C VAL A 9 6.34 -6.68 -1.23
N VAL A 10 5.64 -6.71 -0.10
CA VAL A 10 4.18 -6.77 -0.06
C VAL A 10 3.62 -5.70 0.87
N PHE A 11 2.62 -4.97 0.41
CA PHE A 11 1.91 -3.98 1.23
C PHE A 11 0.47 -3.82 0.76
N ALA A 12 -0.42 -3.58 1.71
CA ALA A 12 -1.86 -3.48 1.47
C ALA A 12 -2.37 -2.06 1.71
N ALA A 13 -3.46 -1.71 1.03
CA ALA A 13 -4.23 -0.52 1.36
C ALA A 13 -4.83 -0.66 2.77
N LYS A 14 -5.08 0.45 3.47
CA LYS A 14 -5.84 0.38 4.73
C LYS A 14 -7.20 -0.31 4.50
N TYR A 15 -7.73 -0.97 5.52
CA TYR A 15 -9.00 -1.71 5.43
C TYR A 15 -10.12 -0.88 4.78
N ARG A 16 -10.36 0.34 5.28
CA ARG A 16 -11.37 1.26 4.74
C ARG A 16 -11.10 1.74 3.31
N ARG A 17 -9.91 1.53 2.76
CA ARG A 17 -9.47 1.97 1.43
C ARG A 17 -9.50 0.84 0.39
N MET A 18 -9.78 -0.40 0.78
CA MET A 18 -9.71 -1.57 -0.13
C MET A 18 -10.68 -1.47 -1.32
N VAL A 19 -11.87 -0.90 -1.10
CA VAL A 19 -12.87 -0.70 -2.16
C VAL A 19 -12.31 0.20 -3.26
N ILE A 20 -11.74 1.34 -2.86
CA ILE A 20 -11.10 2.25 -3.82
C ILE A 20 -9.87 1.63 -4.44
N TYR A 21 -9.04 0.97 -3.64
CA TYR A 21 -7.87 0.27 -4.17
C TYR A 21 -8.27 -0.61 -5.35
N GLY A 22 -9.36 -1.37 -5.25
CA GLY A 22 -9.96 -2.14 -6.35
C GLY A 22 -10.29 -1.34 -7.60
N GLN A 23 -10.85 -0.14 -7.46
CA GLN A 23 -11.26 0.72 -8.58
C GLN A 23 -10.08 1.39 -9.30
N ILE A 24 -9.01 1.75 -8.57
CA ILE A 24 -7.89 2.53 -9.11
C ILE A 24 -6.58 1.74 -9.27
N LYS A 25 -6.62 0.39 -9.23
CA LYS A 25 -5.43 -0.47 -9.32
C LYS A 25 -4.49 -0.13 -10.46
N LYS A 26 -5.06 0.12 -11.65
CA LYS A 26 -4.31 0.46 -12.86
C LYS A 26 -3.49 1.72 -12.66
N ASP A 27 -4.10 2.76 -12.09
CA ASP A 27 -3.46 4.05 -11.83
C ASP A 27 -2.40 3.93 -10.75
N ILE A 28 -2.67 3.14 -9.70
CA ILE A 28 -1.67 2.85 -8.66
C ILE A 28 -0.45 2.16 -9.26
N GLY A 29 -0.64 1.17 -10.14
CA GLY A 29 0.46 0.50 -10.84
C GLY A 29 1.30 1.47 -11.68
N GLN A 30 0.66 2.42 -12.36
CA GLN A 30 1.37 3.47 -13.11
C GLN A 30 2.15 4.42 -12.19
N ILE A 31 1.56 4.82 -11.06
CA ILE A 31 2.21 5.67 -10.05
C ILE A 31 3.45 4.98 -9.50
N LEU A 32 3.34 3.71 -9.10
CA LEU A 32 4.47 2.97 -8.54
C LEU A 32 5.59 2.76 -9.55
N ARG A 33 5.26 2.44 -10.80
CA ARG A 33 6.25 2.33 -11.88
C ARG A 33 7.04 3.63 -12.05
N LYS A 34 6.33 4.77 -12.13
CA LYS A 34 6.96 6.10 -12.23
C LYS A 34 7.86 6.41 -11.02
N LEU A 35 7.42 6.07 -9.81
CA LEU A 35 8.22 6.31 -8.60
C LEU A 35 9.48 5.43 -8.56
N CYS A 36 9.38 4.18 -9.01
CA CYS A 36 10.54 3.29 -9.11
C CYS A 36 11.57 3.83 -10.12
N GLU A 37 11.12 4.26 -11.30
CA GLU A 37 11.96 4.90 -12.32
C GLU A 37 12.70 6.14 -11.78
N GLN A 38 12.03 6.99 -10.98
CA GLN A 38 12.63 8.18 -10.38
C GLN A 38 13.73 7.91 -9.35
N LYS A 39 13.85 6.68 -8.85
CA LYS A 39 14.81 6.30 -7.80
C LYS A 39 15.81 5.24 -8.25
N ASP A 40 15.88 4.95 -9.54
CA ASP A 40 16.67 3.86 -10.10
C ASP A 40 16.35 2.51 -9.41
N ILE A 41 15.06 2.31 -9.09
CA ILE A 41 14.54 1.03 -8.59
C ILE A 41 14.01 0.27 -9.79
N GLU A 42 14.57 -0.89 -10.05
CA GLU A 42 14.13 -1.76 -11.12
C GLU A 42 13.01 -2.69 -10.61
N ILE A 43 11.92 -2.77 -11.36
CA ILE A 43 10.82 -3.70 -11.10
C ILE A 43 11.05 -4.94 -11.94
N ILE A 44 11.33 -6.07 -11.30
CA ILE A 44 11.51 -7.38 -11.96
C ILE A 44 10.14 -8.02 -12.21
N GLU A 45 9.30 -8.03 -11.18
CA GLU A 45 7.91 -8.47 -11.26
C GLU A 45 7.03 -7.55 -10.41
N ALA A 46 5.79 -7.31 -10.84
CA ALA A 46 4.81 -6.59 -10.03
C ALA A 46 3.41 -7.08 -10.34
N GLU A 47 2.62 -7.29 -9.28
CA GLU A 47 1.24 -7.70 -9.34
C GLU A 47 0.39 -6.83 -8.40
N ALA A 48 -0.68 -6.26 -8.95
CA ALA A 48 -1.71 -5.57 -8.19
C ALA A 48 -2.81 -6.57 -7.83
N CYS A 49 -2.60 -7.31 -6.74
CA CYS A 49 -3.53 -8.32 -6.23
C CYS A 49 -4.86 -7.69 -5.77
N PRO A 50 -5.91 -8.50 -5.52
CA PRO A 50 -7.22 -8.05 -5.01
C PRO A 50 -7.17 -7.05 -3.85
N ASP A 51 -6.30 -7.31 -2.88
CA ASP A 51 -6.23 -6.71 -1.54
C ASP A 51 -4.86 -6.09 -1.21
N HIS A 52 -3.81 -6.39 -1.99
CA HIS A 52 -2.45 -5.91 -1.76
C HIS A 52 -1.67 -5.71 -3.06
N ILE A 53 -0.51 -5.09 -2.96
CA ILE A 53 0.50 -5.03 -4.03
C ILE A 53 1.65 -5.93 -3.66
N HIS A 54 2.10 -6.73 -4.63
CA HIS A 54 3.29 -7.55 -4.55
C HIS A 54 4.28 -7.13 -5.63
N MET A 55 5.50 -6.76 -5.25
CA MET A 55 6.56 -6.45 -6.21
C MET A 55 7.87 -7.16 -5.86
N LEU A 56 8.57 -7.65 -6.87
CA LEU A 56 9.98 -8.01 -6.80
C LEU A 56 10.79 -6.84 -7.36
N ILE A 57 11.53 -6.18 -6.49
CA ILE A 57 12.30 -4.99 -6.84
C ILE A 57 13.80 -5.21 -6.66
N SER A 58 14.57 -4.55 -7.50
CA SER A 58 16.02 -4.49 -7.45
C SER A 58 16.46 -3.04 -7.24
N PHE A 59 17.32 -2.79 -6.25
CA PHE A 59 17.77 -1.45 -5.92
C PHE A 59 19.19 -1.43 -5.35
N SER A 60 19.81 -0.24 -5.35
CA SER A 60 21.17 -0.05 -4.87
C SER A 60 21.29 -0.29 -3.35
N PRO A 61 22.32 -1.00 -2.88
CA PRO A 61 22.54 -1.33 -1.46
C PRO A 61 22.76 -0.09 -0.57
N LYS A 62 23.00 1.09 -1.17
CA LYS A 62 23.06 2.37 -0.44
C LYS A 62 21.70 2.76 0.16
N TYR A 63 20.61 2.21 -0.35
CA TYR A 63 19.27 2.44 0.17
C TYR A 63 18.87 1.28 1.09
N SER A 64 18.32 1.60 2.26
CA SER A 64 17.67 0.59 3.09
C SER A 64 16.28 0.24 2.54
N ILE A 65 15.80 -0.97 2.82
CA ILE A 65 14.45 -1.36 2.43
C ILE A 65 13.38 -0.44 3.04
N SER A 66 13.59 0.00 4.28
CA SER A 66 12.71 0.96 4.95
C SER A 66 12.66 2.30 4.22
N TYR A 67 13.78 2.77 3.69
CA TYR A 67 13.82 4.00 2.88
C TYR A 67 13.01 3.84 1.59
N VAL A 68 13.22 2.73 0.87
CA VAL A 68 12.50 2.42 -0.37
C VAL A 68 10.99 2.35 -0.11
N MET A 69 10.57 1.60 0.91
CA MET A 69 9.16 1.45 1.26
C MET A 69 8.52 2.75 1.76
N GLY A 70 9.25 3.55 2.53
CA GLY A 70 8.80 4.87 2.96
C GLY A 70 8.57 5.82 1.78
N TYR A 71 9.50 5.83 0.82
CA TYR A 71 9.37 6.62 -0.40
C TYR A 71 8.19 6.15 -1.26
N LEU A 72 8.11 4.86 -1.59
CA LEU A 72 7.07 4.30 -2.45
C LEU A 72 5.68 4.51 -1.84
N LYS A 73 5.46 4.11 -0.59
CA LYS A 73 4.15 4.24 0.08
C LYS A 73 3.79 5.71 0.33
N GLY A 74 4.75 6.54 0.72
CA GLY A 74 4.53 7.95 1.01
C GLY A 74 4.17 8.75 -0.24
N LYS A 75 5.01 8.71 -1.28
CA LYS A 75 4.79 9.47 -2.52
C LYS A 75 3.59 8.95 -3.31
N SER A 76 3.38 7.64 -3.36
CA SER A 76 2.19 7.10 -4.03
C SER A 76 0.90 7.54 -3.33
N SER A 77 0.85 7.55 -2.00
CA SER A 77 -0.33 8.06 -1.27
C SER A 77 -0.67 9.49 -1.69
N LEU A 78 0.33 10.38 -1.75
CA LEU A 78 0.14 11.77 -2.18
C LEU A 78 -0.39 11.85 -3.61
N MET A 79 0.22 11.11 -4.55
CA MET A 79 -0.20 11.12 -5.96
C MET A 79 -1.60 10.52 -6.16
N ILE A 80 -1.97 9.50 -5.39
CA ILE A 80 -3.31 8.92 -5.40
C ILE A 80 -4.33 9.96 -4.94
N PHE A 81 -4.09 10.64 -3.82
CA PHE A 81 -5.00 11.67 -3.32
C PHE A 81 -5.10 12.89 -4.23
N ASP A 82 -4.02 13.23 -4.93
CA ASP A 82 -3.99 14.34 -5.89
C ASP A 82 -4.80 14.02 -7.16
N ARG A 83 -4.57 12.85 -7.77
CA ARG A 83 -5.29 12.42 -8.99
C ARG A 83 -6.75 12.09 -8.74
N HIS A 84 -7.06 11.53 -7.57
CA HIS A 84 -8.41 11.17 -7.18
C HIS A 84 -8.94 12.19 -6.15
N ALA A 85 -8.69 13.49 -6.38
CA ALA A 85 -9.05 14.58 -5.48
C ALA A 85 -10.54 14.68 -5.14
N ASN A 86 -11.45 14.09 -5.94
CA ASN A 86 -12.87 13.97 -5.59
C ASN A 86 -13.12 13.07 -4.36
N LEU A 87 -12.10 12.36 -3.89
CA LEU A 87 -12.08 11.67 -2.61
C LEU A 87 -11.84 12.63 -1.42
N LYS A 88 -11.51 13.91 -1.64
CA LYS A 88 -11.06 14.85 -0.59
C LYS A 88 -12.04 15.07 0.57
N TYR A 89 -13.34 14.87 0.41
CA TYR A 89 -14.30 15.42 1.37
C TYR A 89 -14.49 14.64 2.68
N LYS A 90 -13.76 13.53 2.91
CA LYS A 90 -13.99 12.75 4.12
C LYS A 90 -12.75 12.06 4.74
N TYR A 91 -11.54 12.53 4.44
CA TYR A 91 -10.31 11.93 4.99
C TYR A 91 -9.47 12.94 5.76
N GLY A 92 -9.69 12.99 7.08
CA GLY A 92 -8.80 13.73 7.99
C GLY A 92 -7.38 13.15 8.04
N ASN A 93 -7.19 11.92 7.54
CA ASN A 93 -5.92 11.20 7.58
C ASN A 93 -5.41 10.81 6.18
N ARG A 94 -4.29 11.41 5.74
CA ARG A 94 -3.68 11.26 4.39
C ARG A 94 -2.85 9.98 4.23
N HIS A 95 -3.27 8.89 4.85
CA HIS A 95 -2.62 7.57 4.70
C HIS A 95 -3.50 6.66 3.84
N PHE A 96 -2.97 6.23 2.70
CA PHE A 96 -3.64 5.28 1.80
C PHE A 96 -3.29 3.82 2.16
N TRP A 97 -2.01 3.57 2.42
CA TRP A 97 -1.48 2.25 2.76
C TRP A 97 -1.56 1.96 4.26
N ALA A 98 -1.69 0.68 4.61
CA ALA A 98 -1.48 0.18 5.96
C ALA A 98 -0.06 0.53 6.44
N ARG A 99 0.17 0.61 7.76
CA ARG A 99 1.47 1.04 8.30
C ARG A 99 2.58 0.05 7.94
N GLY A 100 2.32 -1.24 8.13
CA GLY A 100 3.28 -2.31 7.89
C GLY A 100 3.56 -2.58 6.41
N TYR A 101 4.57 -3.39 6.17
CA TYR A 101 4.85 -4.04 4.89
C TYR A 101 5.61 -5.33 5.20
N PHE A 102 5.52 -6.31 4.30
CA PHE A 102 6.25 -7.56 4.37
C PHE A 102 7.40 -7.56 3.36
N VAL A 103 8.55 -8.14 3.74
CA VAL A 103 9.74 -8.25 2.90
C VAL A 103 10.28 -9.67 2.98
N ASP A 104 10.61 -10.23 1.82
CA ASP A 104 11.34 -11.49 1.72
C ASP A 104 12.57 -11.32 0.81
N THR A 105 13.61 -12.11 1.06
CA THR A 105 14.86 -12.10 0.30
C THR A 105 14.73 -12.80 -1.04
N VAL A 106 14.03 -13.94 -1.12
CA VAL A 106 13.76 -14.65 -2.39
C VAL A 106 12.57 -15.60 -2.19
N GLY A 107 11.47 -15.39 -2.92
CA GLY A 107 10.34 -16.34 -2.97
C GLY A 107 8.95 -15.71 -2.76
N LYS A 108 7.94 -16.25 -3.44
CA LYS A 108 6.51 -15.95 -3.20
C LYS A 108 5.95 -16.97 -2.19
N ASN A 109 6.28 -16.83 -0.90
CA ASN A 109 5.64 -17.67 0.12
C ASN A 109 4.20 -17.21 0.35
N LYS A 110 3.27 -17.79 -0.44
CA LYS A 110 1.86 -17.41 -0.46
C LYS A 110 1.21 -17.51 0.93
N GLN A 111 1.54 -18.53 1.72
CA GLN A 111 0.98 -18.71 3.07
C GLN A 111 1.39 -17.55 3.99
N ARG A 112 2.69 -17.23 4.06
CA ARG A 112 3.18 -16.11 4.89
C ARG A 112 2.62 -14.76 4.44
N ILE A 113 2.47 -14.56 3.13
CA ILE A 113 1.88 -13.34 2.58
C ILE A 113 0.41 -13.23 3.00
N GLN A 114 -0.37 -14.31 2.88
CA GLN A 114 -1.77 -14.35 3.31
C GLN A 114 -1.92 -14.11 4.82
N GLU A 115 -1.08 -14.74 5.64
CA GLU A 115 -1.05 -14.51 7.09
C GLU A 115 -0.70 -13.05 7.42
N TYR A 116 0.28 -12.47 6.73
CA TYR A 116 0.66 -11.07 6.89
C TYR A 116 -0.52 -10.15 6.56
N ILE A 117 -1.16 -10.32 5.40
CA ILE A 117 -2.29 -9.48 4.97
C ILE A 117 -3.44 -9.60 5.96
N LYS A 118 -3.80 -10.82 6.37
CA LYS A 118 -4.88 -11.05 7.34
C LYS A 118 -4.61 -10.32 8.65
N ARG A 119 -3.42 -10.50 9.24
CA ARG A 119 -3.02 -9.83 10.48
C ARG A 119 -2.98 -8.31 10.33
N GLN A 120 -2.48 -7.81 9.20
CA GLN A 120 -2.41 -6.37 8.95
C GLN A 120 -3.81 -5.74 8.86
N LEU A 121 -4.75 -6.40 8.17
CA LEU A 121 -6.13 -5.92 8.05
C LEU A 121 -6.86 -5.96 9.41
N GLU A 122 -6.68 -7.01 10.20
CA GLU A 122 -7.22 -7.11 11.56
C GLU A 122 -6.69 -5.97 12.46
N GLN A 123 -5.38 -5.73 12.44
CA GLN A 123 -4.77 -4.64 13.22
C GLN A 123 -5.22 -3.26 12.75
N ASP A 124 -5.32 -3.04 11.44
CA ASP A 124 -5.81 -1.78 10.88
C ASP A 124 -7.29 -1.55 11.26
N GLN A 125 -8.14 -2.59 11.27
CA GLN A 125 -9.54 -2.49 11.72
C GLN A 125 -9.63 -2.08 13.19
N ILE A 126 -8.87 -2.74 14.07
CA ILE A 126 -8.85 -2.44 15.51
C ILE A 126 -8.36 -1.00 15.75
N ALA A 127 -7.28 -0.60 15.07
CA ALA A 127 -6.74 0.75 15.18
C ALA A 127 -7.72 1.82 14.67
N ASP A 128 -8.41 1.56 13.56
CA ASP A 128 -9.42 2.47 13.03
C ASP A 128 -10.65 2.55 13.97
N GLN A 129 -11.08 1.44 14.59
CA GLN A 129 -12.16 1.41 15.62
C GLN A 129 -11.79 2.22 16.87
N LEU A 130 -10.54 2.16 17.32
CA LEU A 130 -10.06 2.96 18.45
C LEU A 130 -9.92 4.46 18.10
N SER A 131 -9.84 4.80 16.82
CA SER A 131 -9.65 6.17 16.34
C SER A 131 -10.94 6.96 16.11
N LEU A 132 -12.11 6.42 16.50
CA LEU A 132 -13.47 6.95 16.28
C LEU A 132 -13.59 8.49 16.37
N LYS A 133 -13.29 9.15 15.27
CA LYS A 133 -13.68 10.53 14.92
C LYS A 133 -14.36 10.62 13.55
N GLU A 134 -14.67 9.49 12.91
CA GLU A 134 -15.37 9.47 11.62
C GLU A 134 -16.67 8.66 11.76
N PHE A 135 -17.79 9.38 11.96
CA PHE A 135 -19.15 8.84 12.19
C PHE A 135 -19.85 8.30 10.92
N THR A 136 -19.17 8.24 9.76
CA THR A 136 -19.80 7.83 8.49
C THR A 136 -18.76 7.26 7.54
N ASP A 137 -19.05 6.11 6.92
CA ASP A 137 -18.16 5.52 5.92
C ASP A 137 -18.02 6.50 4.74
N PRO A 138 -16.78 6.91 4.45
CA PRO A 138 -16.53 7.98 3.53
C PRO A 138 -16.45 7.62 2.05
N PHE A 139 -16.40 6.32 1.73
CA PHE A 139 -16.40 5.81 0.36
C PHE A 139 -17.76 5.26 -0.04
N THR A 140 -18.49 4.64 0.88
CA THR A 140 -19.80 4.03 0.60
C THR A 140 -20.97 4.92 1.04
N GLY A 141 -20.71 5.90 1.93
CA GLY A 141 -21.77 6.71 2.52
C GLY A 141 -22.61 5.99 3.57
N SER A 142 -22.30 4.72 3.88
CA SER A 142 -23.02 3.97 4.92
C SER A 142 -22.71 4.55 6.30
N LYS A 143 -23.75 4.89 7.05
CA LYS A 143 -23.63 5.03 8.50
C LYS A 143 -23.28 3.65 9.05
N GLU A 144 -22.31 3.54 9.95
CA GLU A 144 -22.15 2.32 10.74
C GLU A 144 -23.43 2.17 11.58
N THR A 145 -24.39 1.36 11.11
CA THR A 145 -25.53 0.94 11.90
C THR A 145 -24.99 -0.06 12.91
N LYS A 146 -24.56 0.43 14.07
CA LYS A 146 -24.25 -0.41 15.22
C LYS A 146 -25.54 -1.10 15.66
N ALA A 147 -25.48 -2.43 15.78
CA ALA A 147 -26.19 -3.17 16.81
C ALA A 147 -25.16 -3.50 17.89
#